data_AF-U2KNK5-F1
#
_entry.id   AF-U2KNK5-F1
#
_cell.length_a   1.000
_cell.length_b   1.000
_cell.length_c   1.000
_cell.angle_alpha   90.00
_cell.angle_beta   90.00
_cell.angle_gamma   90.00
#
_symmetry.space_group_name_H-M   'P 1'
#
loop_
_entity.id
_entity.type
_entity.pdbx_description
1 polymer ?
#
loop_
_entity_poly.entity_id
_entity_poly.type
_entity_poly.pdbx_seq_one_letter_code
_entity_poly.pdbx_strand_id
1 'polypeptide(L)'
;MSAKNKQAIIYAYGVSMSFNDSTVYFTDIQSIKTAYVSDKSHFLYGRESYANQLRDYLSDKGLQHRTCIIVYKEKRRDIEKKFLAMRKKYTDKGRFDVKYINVSDFRFQAVSPTDDEIQDAVLGK
;
A
#
# COMPACT_ATOMS: atom_id res chain seq x y z
N MET A 1 -23.17 -0.02 7.16
CA MET A 1 -23.02 -1.08 6.13
C MET A 1 -21.79 -1.91 6.49
N SER A 2 -21.93 -2.98 7.27
CA SER A 2 -20.78 -3.77 7.73
C SER A 2 -20.22 -4.61 6.59
N ALA A 3 -19.08 -4.18 6.05
CA ALA A 3 -18.28 -4.97 5.13
C ALA A 3 -17.61 -6.09 5.92
N LYS A 4 -18.02 -7.34 5.68
CA LYS A 4 -17.31 -8.50 6.24
C LYS A 4 -15.91 -8.54 5.64
N ASN A 5 -14.90 -8.36 6.49
CA ASN A 5 -13.50 -8.43 6.11
C ASN A 5 -13.01 -9.87 6.30
N LYS A 6 -12.35 -10.42 5.27
CA LYS A 6 -11.68 -11.72 5.36
C LYS A 6 -10.18 -11.53 5.40
N GLN A 7 -9.51 -12.37 6.16
CA GLN A 7 -8.05 -12.42 6.13
C GLN A 7 -7.60 -13.08 4.82
N ALA A 8 -6.69 -12.43 4.09
CA ALA A 8 -6.13 -12.96 2.86
C ALA A 8 -4.66 -12.57 2.70
N ILE A 9 -3.97 -13.33 1.86
CA ILE A 9 -2.62 -13.01 1.43
C ILE A 9 -2.72 -12.03 0.26
N ILE A 10 -2.13 -10.85 0.43
CA ILE A 10 -2.00 -9.87 -0.65
C ILE A 10 -0.53 -9.61 -0.97
N TYR A 11 -0.30 -9.15 -2.18
CA TYR A 11 0.97 -8.60 -2.61
C TYR A 11 0.79 -7.12 -2.87
N ALA A 12 1.64 -6.30 -2.27
CA ALA A 12 1.52 -4.85 -2.34
C ALA A 12 2.87 -4.17 -2.51
N TYR A 13 2.85 -3.02 -3.17
CA TYR A 13 3.95 -2.07 -3.18
C TYR A 13 3.42 -0.67 -2.90
N GLY A 14 4.26 0.13 -2.26
CA GLY A 14 4.05 1.54 -2.02
C GLY A 14 4.66 2.39 -3.12
N VAL A 15 4.03 3.51 -3.40
CA VAL A 15 4.58 4.56 -4.25
C VAL A 15 4.43 5.89 -3.54
N SER A 16 5.50 6.66 -3.49
CA SER A 16 5.48 8.03 -3.00
C SER A 16 5.95 8.97 -4.08
N MET A 17 5.16 9.99 -4.37
CA MET A 17 5.48 11.01 -5.38
C MET A 17 5.63 12.36 -4.70
N SER A 18 6.72 13.06 -5.01
CA SER A 18 6.89 14.47 -4.68
C SER A 18 6.58 15.31 -5.91
N PHE A 19 5.61 16.22 -5.80
CA PHE A 19 5.33 17.20 -6.84
C PHE A 19 6.32 18.37 -6.84
N ASN A 20 7.09 18.53 -5.76
CA ASN A 20 8.03 19.65 -5.61
C ASN A 20 9.37 19.38 -6.31
N ASP A 21 9.82 18.13 -6.32
CA ASP A 21 11.16 17.75 -6.77
C ASP A 21 11.13 16.68 -7.88
N SER A 22 9.94 16.33 -8.39
CA SER A 22 9.74 15.26 -9.39
C SER A 22 10.34 13.90 -8.99
N THR A 23 10.61 13.68 -7.71
CA THR A 23 11.15 12.41 -7.22
C THR A 23 10.04 11.43 -6.86
N VAL A 24 10.16 10.20 -7.34
CA VAL A 24 9.20 9.11 -7.12
C VAL A 24 9.91 7.92 -6.46
N TYR A 25 9.43 7.53 -5.28
CA TYR A 25 9.90 6.37 -4.55
C TYR A 25 8.97 5.19 -4.78
N PHE A 26 9.55 4.04 -5.10
CA PHE A 26 8.86 2.76 -5.18
C PHE A 26 9.39 1.83 -4.10
N THR A 27 8.51 1.21 -3.33
CA THR A 27 8.93 0.09 -2.47
C THR A 27 9.05 -1.18 -3.29
N ASP A 28 9.81 -2.14 -2.78
CA ASP A 28 9.76 -3.52 -3.26
C ASP A 28 8.34 -4.11 -3.09
N ILE A 29 8.04 -5.17 -3.83
CA ILE A 29 6.75 -5.87 -3.76
C ILE A 29 6.78 -6.79 -2.54
N GLN A 30 5.94 -6.49 -1.57
CA GLN A 30 5.87 -7.21 -0.31
C GLN A 30 4.64 -8.10 -0.27
N SER A 31 4.77 -9.27 0.34
CA SER A 31 3.66 -10.18 0.61
C SER A 31 3.16 -10.00 2.06
N ILE A 32 1.90 -9.63 2.22
CA ILE A 32 1.27 -9.41 3.52
C ILE A 32 0.24 -10.54 3.72
N LYS A 33 0.56 -11.49 4.60
CA LYS A 33 -0.24 -12.71 4.80
C LYS A 33 -1.46 -12.51 5.71
N THR A 34 -1.42 -11.48 6.56
CA THR A 34 -2.43 -11.18 7.58
C THR A 34 -3.23 -9.92 7.23
N ALA A 35 -3.33 -9.59 5.95
CA ALA A 35 -4.11 -8.45 5.50
C ALA A 35 -5.61 -8.78 5.50
N TYR A 36 -6.44 -7.79 5.81
CA TYR A 36 -7.89 -7.91 5.75
C TYR A 36 -8.38 -7.27 4.45
N VAL A 37 -9.19 -8.01 3.69
CA VAL A 37 -9.84 -7.53 2.48
C VAL A 37 -11.35 -7.69 2.60
N SER A 38 -12.09 -6.67 2.19
CA SER A 38 -13.55 -6.69 2.16
C SER A 38 -14.01 -7.71 1.13
N ASP A 39 -14.86 -8.66 1.54
CA ASP A 39 -15.33 -9.73 0.65
C ASP A 39 -16.20 -9.20 -0.50
N LYS A 40 -17.04 -8.20 -0.24
CA LYS A 40 -17.95 -7.64 -1.25
C LYS A 40 -17.27 -6.73 -2.27
N SER A 41 -16.22 -6.03 -1.86
CA SER A 41 -15.63 -4.95 -2.67
C SER A 41 -14.17 -5.19 -3.02
N HIS A 42 -13.54 -6.25 -2.50
CA HIS A 42 -12.12 -6.53 -2.65
C HIS A 42 -11.22 -5.34 -2.26
N PHE A 43 -11.72 -4.49 -1.35
CA PHE A 43 -10.98 -3.35 -0.83
C PHE A 43 -10.07 -3.79 0.31
N LEU A 44 -8.82 -3.33 0.28
CA LEU A 44 -7.89 -3.50 1.39
C LEU A 44 -8.37 -2.69 2.59
N TYR A 45 -8.65 -3.37 3.69
CA TYR A 45 -8.96 -2.73 4.96
C TYR A 45 -7.75 -1.93 5.44
N GLY A 46 -7.99 -0.74 5.99
CA GLY A 46 -6.90 0.11 6.47
C GLY A 46 -5.95 0.59 5.36
N ARG A 47 -6.39 0.64 4.09
CA ARG A 47 -5.59 1.12 2.95
C ARG A 47 -4.86 2.43 3.25
N GLU A 48 -5.54 3.37 3.90
CA GLU A 48 -4.96 4.66 4.28
C GLU A 48 -3.86 4.51 5.34
N SER A 49 -4.03 3.60 6.30
CA SER A 49 -3.00 3.29 7.30
C SER A 49 -1.71 2.77 6.64
N TYR A 50 -1.78 1.92 5.61
CA TYR A 50 -0.57 1.52 4.87
C TYR A 50 0.10 2.69 4.13
N ALA A 51 -0.69 3.59 3.52
CA ALA A 51 -0.13 4.78 2.90
C ALA A 51 0.51 5.72 3.93
N ASN A 52 -0.07 5.81 5.13
CA ASN A 52 0.46 6.55 6.26
C ASN A 52 1.79 5.95 6.75
N GLN A 53 1.92 4.61 6.84
CA GLN A 53 3.18 3.95 7.20
C GLN A 53 4.32 4.34 6.25
N LEU A 54 4.07 4.36 4.94
CA LEU A 54 5.06 4.79 3.95
C LEU A 54 5.38 6.29 4.11
N ARG A 55 4.35 7.11 4.35
CA ARG A 55 4.52 8.54 4.57
C ARG A 55 5.39 8.81 5.79
N ASP A 56 5.13 8.13 6.90
CA ASP A 56 5.84 8.32 8.17
C ASP A 56 7.31 7.97 8.04
N TYR A 57 7.61 6.81 7.44
CA TYR A 57 8.98 6.39 7.13
C TYR A 57 9.74 7.39 6.24
N LEU A 58 9.06 8.03 5.28
CA LEU A 58 9.68 9.06 4.44
C LEU A 58 9.84 10.38 5.21
N SER A 59 8.84 10.78 5.99
CA SER A 59 8.91 11.97 6.85
C SER A 59 10.06 11.89 7.86
N ASP A 60 10.31 10.73 8.45
CA ASP A 60 11.44 10.48 9.35
C ASP A 60 12.80 10.74 8.66
N LYS A 61 12.88 10.46 7.36
CA LYS A 61 14.05 10.78 6.51
C LYS A 61 14.09 12.24 6.03
N GLY A 62 13.23 13.12 6.56
CA GLY A 62 13.11 14.52 6.18
C GLY A 62 12.32 14.75 4.87
N LEU A 63 11.71 13.70 4.31
CA LEU A 63 11.04 13.72 3.01
C LEU A 63 9.53 14.02 3.17
N GLN A 64 9.21 15.24 3.62
CA GLN A 64 7.85 15.68 3.93
C GLN A 64 7.00 16.04 2.69
N HIS A 65 5.68 16.18 2.88
CA HIS A 65 4.69 16.62 1.86
C HIS A 65 4.63 15.76 0.58
N ARG A 66 4.73 14.43 0.74
CA ARG A 66 4.69 13.49 -0.38
C ARG A 66 3.38 12.75 -0.47
N THR A 67 2.89 12.59 -1.70
CA THR A 67 1.70 11.79 -1.97
C THR A 67 2.08 10.32 -1.94
N CYS A 68 1.67 9.64 -0.86
CA CYS A 68 1.91 8.22 -0.66
C CYS A 68 0.66 7.41 -1.02
N ILE A 69 0.83 6.36 -1.82
CA ILE A 69 -0.22 5.43 -2.18
C ILE A 69 0.28 4.00 -2.03
N ILE A 70 -0.64 3.10 -1.68
CA ILE A 70 -0.42 1.65 -1.74
C ILE A 70 -1.19 1.06 -2.92
N VAL A 71 -0.52 0.17 -3.66
CA VAL A 71 -1.09 -0.64 -4.72
C VAL A 71 -1.00 -2.09 -4.29
N TYR A 72 -2.12 -2.82 -4.34
CA TYR A 72 -2.20 -4.20 -3.88
C TYR A 72 -2.97 -5.09 -4.87
N LYS A 73 -2.65 -6.38 -4.87
CA LYS A 73 -3.38 -7.45 -5.57
C LYS A 73 -3.27 -8.76 -4.81
N GLU A 74 -4.27 -9.62 -4.94
CA GLU A 74 -4.27 -10.97 -4.36
C GLU A 74 -3.29 -11.91 -5.10
N LYS A 75 -3.04 -11.65 -6.39
CA LYS A 75 -2.13 -12.44 -7.24
C LYS A 75 -0.80 -11.74 -7.45
N ARG A 76 0.29 -12.48 -7.22
CA ARG A 76 1.68 -11.99 -7.42
C ARG A 76 1.93 -11.52 -8.85
N ARG A 77 1.51 -12.32 -9.85
CA ARG A 77 1.69 -11.98 -11.27
C ARG A 77 1.03 -10.65 -11.66
N ASP A 78 -0.13 -10.35 -11.08
CA ASP A 78 -0.88 -9.13 -11.36
C ASP A 78 -0.20 -7.89 -10.76
N ILE A 79 0.33 -8.01 -9.54
CA ILE A 79 1.06 -6.89 -8.92
C ILE A 79 2.38 -6.63 -9.65
N GLU A 80 3.09 -7.68 -10.08
CA GLU A 80 4.35 -7.57 -10.82
C GLU A 80 4.15 -6.84 -12.14
N LYS A 81 3.11 -7.21 -12.90
CA LYS A 81 2.71 -6.49 -14.13
C LYS A 81 2.39 -5.02 -13.86
N LYS A 82 1.63 -4.74 -12.79
CA LYS A 82 1.24 -3.37 -12.43
C LYS A 82 2.44 -2.53 -12.01
N PHE A 83 3.35 -3.12 -11.24
CA PHE A 83 4.61 -2.50 -10.80
C PHE A 83 5.48 -2.15 -12.00
N LEU A 84 5.72 -3.10 -12.91
CA LEU A 84 6.51 -2.87 -14.12
C LEU A 84 5.91 -1.78 -15.01
N ALA A 85 4.59 -1.80 -15.22
CA ALA A 85 3.89 -0.79 -16.02
C ALA A 85 3.99 0.59 -15.39
N MET A 86 3.81 0.69 -14.06
CA MET A 86 3.92 1.96 -13.35
C MET A 86 5.35 2.48 -13.38
N ARG A 87 6.34 1.63 -13.05
CA ARG A 87 7.76 1.97 -13.11
C ARG A 87 8.15 2.50 -14.49
N LYS A 88 7.78 1.77 -15.56
CA LYS A 88 8.03 2.20 -16.94
C LYS A 88 7.44 3.58 -17.21
N LYS A 89 6.21 3.86 -16.76
CA LYS A 89 5.56 5.17 -16.95
C LYS A 89 6.36 6.34 -16.34
N TYR A 90 7.05 6.12 -15.22
CA TYR A 90 7.85 7.16 -14.55
C TYR A 90 9.30 7.21 -15.04
N THR A 91 9.88 6.11 -15.50
CA THR A 91 11.25 6.07 -16.03
C THR A 91 11.35 6.46 -17.51
N ASP A 92 10.35 6.12 -18.34
CA ASP A 92 10.39 6.24 -19.81
C ASP A 92 10.44 7.69 -20.30
N LYS A 93 9.85 8.62 -19.54
CA LYS A 93 9.83 10.04 -19.91
C LYS A 93 11.02 10.86 -19.38
N GLY A 94 11.91 10.27 -18.57
CA GLY A 94 13.08 10.95 -17.98
C GLY A 94 12.75 12.18 -17.13
N ARG A 95 11.48 12.42 -16.80
CA ARG A 95 10.99 13.59 -16.06
C ARG A 95 11.02 13.44 -14.55
N PHE A 96 11.14 12.20 -14.08
CA PHE A 96 11.07 11.88 -12.67
C PHE A 96 12.33 11.13 -12.24
N ASP A 97 12.87 11.51 -11.09
CA ASP A 97 13.94 10.75 -10.44
C ASP A 97 13.32 9.57 -9.69
N VAL A 98 13.62 8.35 -10.13
CA VAL A 98 12.99 7.13 -9.60
C VAL A 98 13.92 6.47 -8.59
N LYS A 99 13.49 6.43 -7.33
CA LYS A 99 14.19 5.80 -6.20
C LYS A 99 13.49 4.53 -5.76
N TYR A 100 14.26 3.58 -5.25
CA TYR A 100 13.74 2.29 -4.79
C TYR A 100 14.01 2.13 -3.30
N ILE A 101 13.01 1.67 -2.56
CA ILE A 101 13.09 1.33 -1.15
C ILE A 101 13.03 -0.19 -1.04
N ASN A 102 14.11 -0.78 -0.53
CA ASN A 102 14.20 -2.21 -0.39
C ASN A 102 13.34 -2.71 0.79
N VAL A 103 12.90 -3.97 0.74
CA VAL A 103 12.15 -4.61 1.82
C VAL A 103 12.92 -4.66 3.14
N SER A 104 14.25 -4.61 3.10
CA SER A 104 15.07 -4.52 4.32
C SER A 104 14.98 -3.15 5.02
N ASP A 105 14.70 -2.09 4.27
CA ASP A 105 14.63 -0.71 4.80
C ASP A 105 13.20 -0.38 5.29
N PHE A 106 12.18 -0.83 4.56
CA PHE A 106 10.80 -0.58 4.90
C PHE A 106 9.91 -1.81 4.68
N ARG A 107 9.14 -2.18 5.70
CA ARG A 107 8.10 -3.21 5.60
C ARG A 107 6.74 -2.71 6.02
N PHE A 108 5.72 -3.11 5.25
CA PHE A 108 4.34 -2.87 5.62
C PHE A 108 3.93 -3.76 6.79
N GLN A 109 3.36 -3.13 7.82
CA GLN A 109 2.70 -3.81 8.92
C GLN A 109 1.23 -4.03 8.56
N ALA A 110 0.77 -5.26 8.78
CA ALA A 110 -0.61 -5.63 8.53
C ALA A 110 -1.53 -4.84 9.47
N VAL A 111 -2.59 -4.28 8.89
CA VAL A 111 -3.63 -3.55 9.62
C VAL A 111 -4.81 -4.49 9.83
N SER A 112 -5.09 -4.80 11.10
CA SER A 112 -6.25 -5.58 11.52
C SER A 112 -7.33 -4.65 12.08
N PRO A 113 -8.62 -4.95 11.86
CA PRO A 113 -9.68 -4.31 12.61
C PRO A 113 -9.51 -4.61 14.10
N THR A 114 -9.72 -3.60 14.96
CA THR A 114 -9.78 -3.77 16.41
C THR A 114 -11.01 -4.59 16.81
N ASP A 115 -10.99 -5.22 17.99
CA ASP A 115 -12.08 -6.08 18.49
C ASP A 115 -13.46 -5.39 18.44
N ASP A 116 -13.50 -4.08 18.71
CA ASP A 116 -14.69 -3.22 18.58
C ASP A 116 -15.32 -3.22 17.18
N GLU A 117 -14.54 -3.21 16.10
CA GLU A 117 -15.07 -3.18 14.72
C GLU A 117 -15.57 -4.57 14.27
N ILE A 118 -15.17 -5.63 14.97
CA ILE A 118 -15.63 -7.00 14.71
C ILE A 118 -17.03 -7.19 15.31
N GLN A 119 -17.35 -6.57 16.45
CA GLN A 119 -18.66 -6.69 17.10
C GLN A 119 -19.78 -5.95 16.34
N ASP A 120 -19.48 -4.81 15.71
CA ASP A 120 -20.46 -4.04 14.89
C ASP A 120 -20.85 -4.77 13.58
N ALA A 121 -20.08 -5.78 13.17
CA ALA A 121 -20.44 -6.67 12.06
C ALA A 121 -21.37 -7.84 12.48
N VAL A 122 -21.49 -8.11 13.78
CA VAL A 122 -22.24 -9.26 14.33
C VAL A 122 -23.57 -8.82 14.97
N LEU A 123 -23.67 -7.59 15.47
CA LEU A 123 -24.87 -7.06 16.13
C LEU A 123 -25.73 -6.14 15.24
N GLY A 124 -25.74 -6.38 13.93
CA GLY A 124 -26.80 -5.85 13.06
C GLY A 124 -28.06 -6.72 13.17
N LYS A 125 -28.75 -6.67 14.31
CA LYS A 125 -30.13 -7.15 14.44
C LYS A 125 -31.11 -6.06 14.05
#